data_AF-M3A548-F1
#
_entry.id   AF-M3A548-F1
#
_cell.length_a   1.000
_cell.length_b   1.000
_cell.length_c   1.000
_cell.angle_alpha   90.00
_cell.angle_beta   90.00
_cell.angle_gamma   90.00
#
_symmetry.space_group_name_H-M   'P 1'
#
loop_
_entity.id
_entity.type
_entity.pdbx_description
1 polymer ?
#
loop_
_entity_poly.entity_id
_entity_poly.type
_entity_poly.pdbx_seq_one_letter_code
_entity_poly.pdbx_strand_id
1 'polypeptide(L)'
;MLSGIENLTGGGGADILTGDANANILSGGAGNDTLDGGGGDDVLAGGAGADRLTGGTGTDTADYSASAAAVTANLAAGTGTVGDASGDVLNGIENLTGGAGADILTGDAGVNVIDGGAGNDLLAGGGGADTLIGGAGVDTVSYAASGVALAADLAAGMVAGGDADGDVISGIESVTGTGFNDILAGDGNANRLDGGAGNDSLRGGAGAGVRWSA
;
A
#
# COMPACT_ATOMS: atom_id res chain seq x y z
N MET A 1 23.13 -20.62 -14.70
CA MET A 1 22.20 -20.05 -13.70
C MET A 1 22.51 -20.76 -12.40
N LEU A 2 22.80 -19.99 -11.36
CA LEU A 2 22.78 -20.51 -10.00
C LEU A 2 21.30 -20.78 -9.67
N SER A 3 21.01 -21.86 -8.96
CA SER A 3 19.64 -22.23 -8.54
C SER A 3 19.67 -22.49 -7.04
N GLY A 4 18.66 -22.05 -6.31
CA GLY A 4 18.53 -22.18 -4.86
C GLY A 4 19.16 -21.01 -4.10
N ILE A 5 19.02 -19.77 -4.58
CA ILE A 5 19.44 -18.57 -3.82
C ILE A 5 18.17 -17.84 -3.39
N GLU A 6 17.71 -18.13 -2.17
CA GLU A 6 16.48 -17.54 -1.66
C GLU A 6 16.70 -16.27 -0.83
N ASN A 7 17.94 -15.95 -0.47
CA ASN A 7 18.26 -14.78 0.36
C ASN A 7 19.53 -14.11 -0.17
N LEU A 8 19.35 -12.99 -0.88
CA LEU A 8 20.46 -12.20 -1.39
C LEU A 8 20.46 -10.83 -0.72
N THR A 9 21.59 -10.48 -0.12
CA THR A 9 21.80 -9.18 0.50
C THR A 9 23.01 -8.53 -0.16
N GLY A 10 22.82 -7.32 -0.68
CA GLY A 10 23.87 -6.43 -1.12
C GLY A 10 24.59 -5.79 0.07
N GLY A 11 25.07 -4.58 -0.12
CA GLY A 11 25.80 -3.86 0.91
C GLY A 11 25.71 -2.36 0.73
N GLY A 12 26.88 -1.72 0.64
CA GLY A 12 26.96 -0.31 0.30
C GLY A 12 27.46 -0.16 -1.13
N GLY A 13 26.96 0.85 -1.84
CA GLY A 13 27.23 1.06 -3.26
C GLY A 13 26.12 0.48 -4.13
N ALA A 14 26.24 0.64 -5.45
CA ALA A 14 25.27 0.09 -6.40
C ALA A 14 25.51 -1.40 -6.60
N ASP A 15 24.52 -2.22 -6.26
CA ASP A 15 24.52 -3.67 -6.37
C ASP A 15 23.58 -4.16 -7.49
N ILE A 16 23.86 -5.36 -8.02
CA ILE A 16 22.98 -6.07 -8.96
C ILE A 16 22.65 -7.42 -8.37
N LEU A 17 21.38 -7.60 -8.02
CA LEU A 17 20.84 -8.78 -7.37
C LEU A 17 19.85 -9.44 -8.34
N THR A 18 20.01 -10.75 -8.57
CA THR A 18 19.11 -11.52 -9.42
C THR A 18 18.74 -12.81 -8.72
N GLY A 19 17.44 -13.00 -8.53
CA GLY A 19 16.82 -14.21 -8.01
C GLY A 19 16.78 -15.35 -9.01
N ASP A 20 16.03 -16.39 -8.68
CA ASP A 20 15.79 -17.54 -9.54
C ASP A 20 14.31 -17.70 -9.92
N ALA A 21 13.76 -18.91 -9.87
CA ALA A 21 12.37 -19.18 -10.25
C ALA A 21 11.52 -19.61 -9.04
N ASN A 22 12.11 -19.54 -7.85
CA ASN A 22 11.43 -19.75 -6.57
C ASN A 22 11.30 -18.40 -5.86
N ALA A 23 10.44 -18.34 -4.85
CA ALA A 23 10.33 -17.19 -3.98
C ALA A 23 11.69 -16.79 -3.37
N ASN A 24 12.04 -15.53 -3.49
CA ASN A 24 13.30 -14.96 -3.05
C ASN A 24 13.09 -13.73 -2.15
N ILE A 25 14.06 -13.48 -1.28
CA ILE A 25 14.18 -12.25 -0.50
C ILE A 25 15.46 -11.55 -0.94
N LEU A 26 15.30 -10.37 -1.54
CA LEU A 26 16.38 -9.56 -2.08
C LEU A 26 16.46 -8.25 -1.31
N SER A 27 17.64 -7.91 -0.81
CA SER A 27 17.88 -6.64 -0.11
C SER A 27 19.09 -5.94 -0.71
N GLY A 28 18.91 -4.75 -1.31
CA GLY A 28 19.97 -3.96 -1.94
C GLY A 28 20.91 -3.33 -0.91
N GLY A 29 20.34 -2.59 0.03
CA GLY A 29 21.07 -1.96 1.12
C GLY A 29 21.16 -0.46 0.93
N ALA A 30 22.35 0.08 0.70
CA ALA A 30 22.52 1.51 0.44
C ALA A 30 23.24 1.72 -0.89
N GLY A 31 22.75 2.61 -1.75
CA GLY A 31 23.24 2.78 -3.10
C GLY A 31 22.09 2.69 -4.09
N ASN A 32 22.37 2.82 -5.38
CA ASN A 32 21.34 2.70 -6.42
C ASN A 32 21.39 1.28 -6.97
N ASP A 33 20.52 0.43 -6.46
CA ASP A 33 20.56 -1.00 -6.67
C ASP A 33 19.64 -1.44 -7.81
N THR A 34 19.95 -2.58 -8.40
CA THR A 34 19.07 -3.25 -9.37
C THR A 34 18.75 -4.64 -8.84
N LEU A 35 17.48 -4.84 -8.48
CA LEU A 35 16.93 -6.09 -7.98
C LEU A 35 16.01 -6.67 -9.05
N ASP A 36 16.21 -7.95 -9.37
CA ASP A 36 15.37 -8.74 -10.29
C ASP A 36 14.99 -10.04 -9.59
N GLY A 37 13.72 -10.19 -9.19
CA GLY A 37 13.21 -11.37 -8.47
C GLY A 37 13.21 -12.61 -9.36
N GLY A 38 12.85 -12.44 -10.63
CA GLY A 38 12.83 -13.51 -11.61
C GLY A 38 11.46 -14.15 -11.69
N GLY A 39 11.28 -15.32 -11.06
CA GLY A 39 9.96 -15.91 -10.93
C GLY A 39 9.73 -16.50 -9.54
N GLY A 40 8.47 -16.68 -9.17
CA GLY A 40 8.10 -16.95 -7.79
C GLY A 40 7.49 -15.71 -7.17
N ASP A 41 7.08 -15.81 -5.90
CA ASP A 41 6.52 -14.69 -5.16
C ASP A 41 7.66 -14.07 -4.35
N ASP A 42 8.18 -12.93 -4.82
CA ASP A 42 9.42 -12.36 -4.32
C ASP A 42 9.19 -11.17 -3.37
N VAL A 43 10.13 -10.95 -2.46
CA VAL A 43 10.20 -9.77 -1.57
C VAL A 43 11.47 -8.99 -1.89
N LEU A 44 11.29 -7.75 -2.36
CA LEU A 44 12.36 -6.88 -2.82
C LEU A 44 12.43 -5.62 -1.95
N ALA A 45 13.53 -5.46 -1.21
CA ALA A 45 13.84 -4.26 -0.45
C ALA A 45 15.05 -3.55 -1.11
N GLY A 46 14.81 -2.44 -1.80
CA GLY A 46 15.89 -1.63 -2.38
C GLY A 46 16.80 -1.06 -1.29
N GLY A 47 16.19 -0.32 -0.36
CA GLY A 47 16.88 0.31 0.75
C GLY A 47 17.15 1.78 0.44
N ALA A 48 18.27 2.32 0.88
CA ALA A 48 18.55 3.75 0.71
C ALA A 48 19.18 4.02 -0.65
N GLY A 49 18.44 4.69 -1.54
CA GLY A 49 18.96 5.14 -2.83
C GLY A 49 17.83 5.27 -3.84
N ALA A 50 18.20 5.37 -5.12
CA ALA A 50 17.22 5.30 -6.20
C ALA A 50 17.36 3.94 -6.89
N ASP A 51 16.46 3.03 -6.56
CA ASP A 51 16.59 1.62 -6.90
C ASP A 51 15.71 1.21 -8.08
N ARG A 52 16.03 0.07 -8.67
CA ARG A 52 15.24 -0.54 -9.73
C ARG A 52 14.79 -1.92 -9.26
N LEU A 53 13.51 -2.04 -8.92
CA LEU A 53 12.90 -3.28 -8.42
C LEU A 53 12.07 -3.89 -9.54
N THR A 54 12.46 -5.08 -9.98
CA THR A 54 11.71 -5.88 -10.96
C THR A 54 11.29 -7.17 -10.27
N GLY A 55 9.99 -7.38 -10.02
CA GLY A 55 9.51 -8.61 -9.38
C GLY A 55 9.66 -9.79 -10.33
N GLY A 56 8.91 -9.74 -11.44
CA GLY A 56 9.04 -10.71 -12.52
C GLY A 56 7.74 -11.47 -12.74
N THR A 57 7.76 -12.79 -12.61
CA THR A 57 6.53 -13.60 -12.67
C THR A 57 6.15 -14.11 -11.30
N GLY A 58 4.94 -13.81 -10.84
CA GLY A 58 4.44 -14.29 -9.56
C GLY A 58 3.62 -13.19 -8.93
N THR A 59 3.64 -13.13 -7.60
CA THR A 59 3.05 -12.04 -6.82
C THR A 59 4.14 -11.45 -5.94
N ASP A 60 4.65 -10.30 -6.38
CA ASP A 60 5.88 -9.71 -5.88
C ASP A 60 5.60 -8.51 -4.98
N THR A 61 6.47 -8.31 -3.99
CA THR A 61 6.31 -7.27 -2.95
C THR A 61 7.51 -6.35 -2.94
N ALA A 62 7.27 -5.04 -3.06
CA ALA A 62 8.26 -4.04 -2.68
C ALA A 62 8.14 -3.75 -1.18
N ASP A 63 9.22 -4.02 -0.45
CA ASP A 63 9.25 -4.00 1.02
C ASP A 63 10.07 -2.81 1.53
N TYR A 64 9.36 -1.86 2.15
CA TYR A 64 9.93 -0.69 2.80
C TYR A 64 9.86 -0.74 4.32
N SER A 65 9.61 -1.92 4.91
CA SER A 65 9.45 -2.10 6.37
C SER A 65 10.65 -1.69 7.22
N ALA A 66 11.84 -1.61 6.62
CA ALA A 66 13.04 -1.11 7.27
C ALA A 66 13.11 0.43 7.34
N SER A 67 12.23 1.15 6.63
CA SER A 67 12.28 2.60 6.58
C SER A 67 11.77 3.23 7.87
N ALA A 68 12.61 4.08 8.47
CA ALA A 68 12.24 4.87 9.65
C ALA A 68 11.55 6.19 9.29
N ALA A 69 11.59 6.58 8.01
CA ALA A 69 10.92 7.77 7.50
C ALA A 69 9.62 7.38 6.80
N ALA A 70 8.78 8.38 6.52
CA ALA A 70 7.63 8.19 5.65
C ALA A 70 8.07 7.76 4.24
N VAL A 71 7.30 6.88 3.64
CA VAL A 71 7.47 6.36 2.29
C VAL A 71 6.31 6.81 1.42
N THR A 72 6.58 7.00 0.13
CA THR A 72 5.53 7.21 -0.87
C THR A 72 5.82 6.36 -2.09
N ALA A 73 4.97 5.36 -2.34
CA ALA A 73 5.11 4.40 -3.41
C ALA A 73 3.78 4.22 -4.15
N ASN A 74 3.86 4.08 -5.48
CA ASN A 74 2.68 3.98 -6.33
C ASN A 74 2.93 2.94 -7.43
N LEU A 75 2.21 1.81 -7.37
CA LEU A 75 2.31 0.71 -8.33
C LEU A 75 1.76 1.11 -9.71
N ALA A 76 0.63 1.84 -9.76
CA ALA A 76 0.05 2.31 -11.03
C ALA A 76 1.01 3.20 -11.83
N ALA A 77 1.82 4.01 -11.13
CA ALA A 77 2.85 4.85 -11.73
C ALA A 77 4.20 4.13 -11.91
N GLY A 78 4.41 3.01 -11.20
CA GLY A 78 5.67 2.28 -11.16
C GLY A 78 6.80 3.06 -10.49
N THR A 79 6.51 3.84 -9.45
CA THR A 79 7.50 4.75 -8.83
C THR A 79 7.42 4.83 -7.32
N GLY A 80 8.58 5.00 -6.69
CA GLY A 80 8.73 5.51 -5.34
C GLY A 80 9.27 6.94 -5.33
N THR A 81 8.89 7.77 -4.35
CA THR A 81 9.20 9.22 -4.36
C THR A 81 9.63 9.83 -3.03
N VAL A 82 9.44 9.13 -1.91
CA VAL A 82 9.78 9.63 -0.57
C VAL A 82 10.35 8.50 0.27
N GLY A 83 11.23 8.85 1.22
CA GLY A 83 11.86 7.89 2.12
C GLY A 83 12.84 6.99 1.39
N ASP A 84 12.89 5.73 1.79
CA ASP A 84 13.70 4.71 1.11
C ASP A 84 13.14 4.36 -0.28
N ALA A 85 11.91 4.77 -0.61
CA ALA A 85 11.39 4.64 -1.97
C ALA A 85 11.87 5.77 -2.91
N SER A 86 12.62 6.77 -2.42
CA SER A 86 12.88 8.01 -3.15
C SER A 86 13.69 7.81 -4.44
N GLY A 87 13.00 7.83 -5.58
CA GLY A 87 13.62 7.68 -6.89
C GLY A 87 13.54 6.25 -7.43
N ASP A 88 12.86 5.36 -6.70
CA ASP A 88 12.66 3.98 -7.12
C ASP A 88 11.82 3.88 -8.38
N VAL A 89 12.14 2.86 -9.17
CA VAL A 89 11.32 2.38 -10.28
C VAL A 89 10.86 0.97 -9.97
N LEU A 90 9.54 0.79 -9.96
CA LEU A 90 8.86 -0.47 -9.64
C LEU A 90 8.29 -1.08 -10.92
N ASN A 91 8.58 -2.36 -11.18
CA ASN A 91 8.11 -3.06 -12.37
C ASN A 91 7.70 -4.50 -12.03
N GLY A 92 6.46 -4.89 -12.37
CA GLY A 92 5.92 -6.21 -12.04
C GLY A 92 5.96 -6.43 -10.53
N ILE A 93 5.37 -5.49 -9.78
CA ILE A 93 5.22 -5.54 -8.33
C ILE A 93 3.74 -5.40 -8.07
N GLU A 94 3.17 -6.34 -7.32
CA GLU A 94 1.74 -6.40 -7.01
C GLU A 94 1.45 -5.90 -5.59
N ASN A 95 2.43 -5.91 -4.70
CA ASN A 95 2.23 -5.59 -3.29
C ASN A 95 3.20 -4.53 -2.76
N LEU A 96 2.75 -3.81 -1.73
CA LEU A 96 3.55 -2.82 -1.01
C LEU A 96 3.53 -3.10 0.49
N THR A 97 4.68 -2.95 1.14
CA THR A 97 4.78 -2.89 2.60
C THR A 97 5.46 -1.59 3.00
N GLY A 98 4.77 -0.79 3.80
CA GLY A 98 5.25 0.46 4.39
C GLY A 98 6.23 0.25 5.55
N GLY A 99 6.76 1.36 6.04
CA GLY A 99 7.74 1.45 7.12
C GLY A 99 7.13 1.84 8.47
N ALA A 100 7.89 2.64 9.22
CA ALA A 100 7.47 3.17 10.52
C ALA A 100 7.01 4.64 10.46
N GLY A 101 6.99 5.23 9.26
CA GLY A 101 6.60 6.60 9.00
C GLY A 101 5.11 6.73 8.68
N ALA A 102 4.64 7.95 8.41
CA ALA A 102 3.28 8.15 7.89
C ALA A 102 3.30 8.01 6.37
N ASP A 103 2.98 6.83 5.89
CA ASP A 103 3.21 6.40 4.52
C ASP A 103 2.05 6.73 3.58
N ILE A 104 2.35 6.83 2.29
CA ILE A 104 1.35 6.98 1.22
C ILE A 104 1.59 5.87 0.20
N LEU A 105 0.73 4.86 0.23
CA LEU A 105 0.87 3.66 -0.59
C LEU A 105 -0.32 3.55 -1.54
N THR A 106 -0.03 3.43 -2.83
CA THR A 106 -1.05 3.31 -3.88
C THR A 106 -0.80 2.06 -4.71
N GLY A 107 -1.82 1.21 -4.83
CA GLY A 107 -1.81 0.05 -5.70
C GLY A 107 -2.04 0.41 -7.17
N ASP A 108 -2.49 -0.56 -7.95
CA ASP A 108 -2.77 -0.41 -9.37
C ASP A 108 -4.19 -0.83 -9.75
N ALA A 109 -4.37 -1.50 -10.89
CA ALA A 109 -5.67 -2.01 -11.31
C ALA A 109 -5.78 -3.53 -11.12
N GLY A 110 -4.73 -4.16 -10.59
CA GLY A 110 -4.64 -5.57 -10.26
C GLY A 110 -5.20 -5.88 -8.88
N VAL A 111 -4.91 -7.06 -8.34
CA VAL A 111 -5.20 -7.36 -6.93
C VAL A 111 -3.94 -7.08 -6.14
N ASN A 112 -4.00 -6.14 -5.21
CA ASN A 112 -2.86 -5.71 -4.41
C ASN A 112 -3.04 -6.08 -2.92
N VAL A 113 -1.93 -6.41 -2.27
CA VAL A 113 -1.82 -6.40 -0.80
C VAL A 113 -0.98 -5.20 -0.41
N ILE A 114 -1.58 -4.30 0.36
CA ILE A 114 -0.93 -3.07 0.84
C ILE A 114 -0.99 -3.06 2.36
N ASP A 115 0.19 -3.13 2.99
CA ASP A 115 0.35 -3.00 4.44
C ASP A 115 1.04 -1.67 4.75
N GLY A 116 0.38 -0.82 5.55
CA GLY A 116 0.91 0.48 5.98
C GLY A 116 2.06 0.36 6.97
N GLY A 117 2.10 -0.72 7.76
CA GLY A 117 3.11 -0.89 8.79
C GLY A 117 2.78 -0.14 10.07
N ALA A 118 3.65 0.76 10.50
CA ALA A 118 3.42 1.59 11.68
C ALA A 118 3.45 3.05 11.28
N GLY A 119 2.59 3.87 11.86
CA GLY A 119 2.46 5.25 11.40
C GLY A 119 1.00 5.65 11.30
N ASN A 120 0.74 6.77 10.64
CA ASN A 120 -0.62 7.13 10.28
C ASN A 120 -0.67 7.14 8.76
N ASP A 121 -1.09 6.04 8.19
CA ASP A 121 -0.85 5.74 6.79
C ASP A 121 -2.04 6.11 5.92
N LEU A 122 -1.78 6.40 4.64
CA LEU A 122 -2.77 6.64 3.61
C LEU A 122 -2.66 5.55 2.54
N LEU A 123 -3.67 4.69 2.48
CA LEU A 123 -3.72 3.56 1.57
C LEU A 123 -4.79 3.77 0.50
N ALA A 124 -4.43 3.49 -0.75
CA ALA A 124 -5.38 3.42 -1.87
C ALA A 124 -5.09 2.16 -2.68
N GLY A 125 -6.02 1.21 -2.72
CA GLY A 125 -5.88 -0.03 -3.50
C GLY A 125 -5.86 0.26 -5.00
N GLY A 126 -6.83 1.04 -5.45
CA GLY A 126 -7.04 1.30 -6.88
C GLY A 126 -8.18 0.42 -7.38
N GLY A 127 -8.09 -0.08 -8.60
CA GLY A 127 -9.05 -1.09 -9.05
C GLY A 127 -8.54 -2.46 -8.65
N GLY A 128 -9.42 -3.38 -8.25
CA GLY A 128 -8.94 -4.66 -7.73
C GLY A 128 -9.92 -5.24 -6.74
N ALA A 129 -9.55 -6.36 -6.13
CA ALA A 129 -10.17 -6.84 -4.91
C ALA A 129 -9.04 -6.93 -3.90
N ASP A 130 -8.74 -5.80 -3.29
CA ASP A 130 -7.48 -5.55 -2.61
C ASP A 130 -7.53 -5.93 -1.14
N THR A 131 -6.36 -6.14 -0.55
CA THR A 131 -6.22 -6.27 0.91
C THR A 131 -5.46 -5.08 1.44
N LEU A 132 -6.14 -4.21 2.19
CA LEU A 132 -5.59 -2.97 2.71
C LEU A 132 -5.49 -3.05 4.24
N ILE A 133 -4.27 -3.04 4.75
CA ILE A 133 -3.95 -3.23 6.16
C ILE A 133 -3.32 -1.94 6.67
N GLY A 134 -4.03 -1.19 7.52
CA GLY A 134 -3.50 0.06 8.07
C GLY A 134 -2.31 -0.17 8.98
N GLY A 135 -2.40 -1.19 9.83
CA GLY A 135 -1.33 -1.52 10.77
C GLY A 135 -1.47 -0.77 12.09
N ALA A 136 -0.40 -0.13 12.53
CA ALA A 136 -0.35 0.53 13.84
C ALA A 136 -0.38 2.05 13.73
N GLY A 137 -1.55 2.65 13.99
CA GLY A 137 -1.69 4.05 14.31
C GLY A 137 -3.09 4.54 14.02
N VAL A 138 -3.23 5.61 13.25
CA VAL A 138 -4.53 6.12 12.79
C VAL A 138 -4.49 6.17 11.27
N ASP A 139 -5.03 5.13 10.66
CA ASP A 139 -4.81 4.86 9.26
C ASP A 139 -6.03 5.22 8.42
N THR A 140 -5.77 5.62 7.18
CA THR A 140 -6.77 6.10 6.24
C THR A 140 -6.78 5.25 5.00
N VAL A 141 -7.95 4.69 4.67
CA VAL A 141 -8.21 4.19 3.32
C VAL A 141 -8.88 5.26 2.47
N SER A 142 -8.44 5.42 1.23
CA SER A 142 -8.95 6.45 0.32
C SER A 142 -9.47 5.86 -0.98
N TYR A 143 -10.73 6.15 -1.27
CA TYR A 143 -11.40 5.86 -2.55
C TYR A 143 -11.67 7.13 -3.38
N ALA A 144 -11.00 8.23 -3.05
CA ALA A 144 -11.22 9.55 -3.67
C ALA A 144 -11.09 9.58 -5.20
N ALA A 145 -10.33 8.66 -5.79
CA ALA A 145 -10.14 8.55 -7.23
C ALA A 145 -11.23 7.72 -7.94
N SER A 146 -12.07 6.99 -7.20
CA SER A 146 -13.04 6.07 -7.79
C SER A 146 -14.15 6.79 -8.55
N GLY A 147 -14.60 6.17 -9.63
CA GLY A 147 -15.65 6.68 -10.52
C GLY A 147 -17.08 6.38 -10.06
N VAL A 148 -17.26 5.78 -8.87
CA VAL A 148 -18.55 5.32 -8.34
C VAL A 148 -18.66 5.69 -6.87
N ALA A 149 -19.87 5.94 -6.37
CA ALA A 149 -20.10 6.20 -4.95
C ALA A 149 -19.68 5.01 -4.07
N LEU A 150 -19.10 5.33 -2.91
CA LEU A 150 -18.65 4.40 -1.90
C LEU A 150 -19.77 4.07 -0.91
N ALA A 151 -19.89 2.79 -0.58
CA ALA A 151 -20.59 2.31 0.60
C ALA A 151 -19.58 1.64 1.54
N ALA A 152 -19.34 2.24 2.70
CA ALA A 152 -18.42 1.74 3.71
C ALA A 152 -19.12 1.56 5.06
N ASP A 153 -18.83 0.45 5.74
CA ASP A 153 -19.22 0.19 7.13
C ASP A 153 -18.03 -0.45 7.86
N LEU A 154 -17.30 0.38 8.62
CA LEU A 154 -16.15 -0.05 9.40
C LEU A 154 -16.53 -1.04 10.51
N ALA A 155 -17.76 -0.97 11.05
CA ALA A 155 -18.21 -1.91 12.08
C ALA A 155 -18.40 -3.32 11.51
N ALA A 156 -18.79 -3.40 10.24
CA ALA A 156 -18.92 -4.64 9.48
C ALA A 156 -17.62 -5.05 8.77
N GLY A 157 -16.60 -4.18 8.74
CA GLY A 157 -15.39 -4.38 7.92
C GLY A 157 -15.69 -4.47 6.43
N MET A 158 -16.73 -3.74 5.97
CA MET A 158 -17.23 -3.82 4.60
C MET A 158 -16.96 -2.50 3.87
N VAL A 159 -16.49 -2.62 2.63
CA VAL A 159 -16.44 -1.54 1.63
C VAL A 159 -16.98 -2.10 0.32
N ALA A 160 -17.61 -1.25 -0.48
CA ALA A 160 -18.16 -1.61 -1.78
C ALA A 160 -18.40 -0.37 -2.65
N GLY A 161 -18.42 -0.59 -3.96
CA GLY A 161 -18.64 0.43 -4.99
C GLY A 161 -17.36 0.82 -5.70
N GLY A 162 -17.30 0.55 -7.00
CA GLY A 162 -16.20 1.00 -7.84
C GLY A 162 -14.89 0.33 -7.44
N ASP A 163 -13.94 1.14 -7.04
CA ASP A 163 -12.58 0.73 -6.64
C ASP A 163 -12.62 -0.11 -5.36
N ALA A 164 -13.64 0.06 -4.51
CA ALA A 164 -13.81 -0.70 -3.27
C ALA A 164 -14.43 -2.10 -3.46
N ASP A 165 -14.81 -2.49 -4.68
CA ASP A 165 -15.57 -3.72 -4.90
C ASP A 165 -14.72 -4.99 -4.70
N GLY A 166 -14.87 -5.62 -3.53
CA GLY A 166 -14.16 -6.86 -3.19
C GLY A 166 -12.99 -6.64 -2.23
N ASP A 167 -12.72 -5.38 -1.89
CA ASP A 167 -11.67 -5.02 -0.95
C ASP A 167 -11.95 -5.56 0.46
N VAL A 168 -10.86 -5.97 1.11
CA VAL A 168 -10.80 -6.36 2.51
C VAL A 168 -9.94 -5.36 3.23
N ILE A 169 -10.54 -4.61 4.17
CA ILE A 169 -9.83 -3.60 4.96
C ILE A 169 -9.68 -4.03 6.42
N SER A 170 -8.54 -3.70 7.04
CA SER A 170 -8.32 -3.94 8.47
C SER A 170 -7.39 -2.90 9.08
N GLY A 171 -7.56 -2.62 10.38
CA GLY A 171 -6.78 -1.58 11.06
C GLY A 171 -7.00 -0.19 10.48
N ILE A 172 -8.23 0.14 10.05
CA ILE A 172 -8.56 1.42 9.42
C ILE A 172 -9.50 2.19 10.35
N GLU A 173 -9.08 3.38 10.77
CA GLU A 173 -9.89 4.30 11.57
C GLU A 173 -10.52 5.40 10.70
N SER A 174 -9.94 5.66 9.53
CA SER A 174 -10.33 6.78 8.67
C SER A 174 -10.67 6.32 7.25
N VAL A 175 -11.75 6.89 6.68
CA VAL A 175 -12.16 6.61 5.30
C VAL A 175 -12.33 7.94 4.56
N THR A 176 -11.69 8.03 3.39
CA THR A 176 -11.97 9.08 2.41
C THR A 176 -12.83 8.50 1.29
N GLY A 177 -14.04 9.05 1.15
CA GLY A 177 -14.99 8.76 0.10
C GLY A 177 -14.59 9.35 -1.25
N THR A 178 -15.55 9.44 -2.15
CA THR A 178 -15.41 9.73 -3.58
C THR A 178 -15.86 11.15 -3.92
N GLY A 179 -16.01 11.43 -5.21
CA GLY A 179 -16.67 12.65 -5.69
C GLY A 179 -18.19 12.53 -5.85
N PHE A 180 -18.78 11.45 -5.35
CA PHE A 180 -20.20 11.10 -5.50
C PHE A 180 -20.90 11.01 -4.14
N ASN A 181 -22.21 10.77 -4.15
CA ASN A 181 -22.99 10.68 -2.92
C ASN A 181 -22.69 9.37 -2.17
N ASP A 182 -21.85 9.43 -1.16
CA ASP A 182 -21.39 8.24 -0.44
C ASP A 182 -22.26 7.87 0.76
N ILE A 183 -22.11 6.63 1.23
CA ILE A 183 -22.68 6.13 2.48
C ILE A 183 -21.54 5.60 3.34
N LEU A 184 -21.13 6.37 4.35
CA LEU A 184 -20.01 6.01 5.23
C LEU A 184 -20.50 5.78 6.66
N ALA A 185 -20.22 4.59 7.18
CA ALA A 185 -20.49 4.22 8.56
C ALA A 185 -19.19 3.83 9.29
N GLY A 186 -19.02 4.41 10.48
CA GLY A 186 -17.93 4.11 11.40
C GLY A 186 -18.29 2.97 12.36
N ASP A 187 -17.39 2.67 13.28
CA ASP A 187 -17.49 1.57 14.23
C ASP A 187 -17.56 2.05 15.69
N GLY A 188 -17.14 1.20 16.64
CA GLY A 188 -17.08 1.56 18.06
C GLY A 188 -15.88 2.43 18.44
N ASN A 189 -14.92 2.60 17.54
CA ASN A 189 -13.68 3.34 17.74
C ASN A 189 -13.85 4.82 17.34
N ALA A 190 -12.78 5.61 17.51
CA ALA A 190 -12.78 6.99 17.07
C ALA A 190 -12.51 7.07 15.57
N ASN A 191 -13.56 7.24 14.76
CA ASN A 191 -13.43 7.30 13.31
C ASN A 191 -13.33 8.73 12.75
N ARG A 192 -12.62 8.88 11.63
CA ARG A 192 -12.69 10.05 10.75
C ARG A 192 -13.30 9.63 9.42
N LEU A 193 -14.46 10.18 9.08
CA LEU A 193 -15.13 9.89 7.81
C LEU A 193 -15.19 11.18 7.00
N ASP A 194 -14.57 11.15 5.83
CA ASP A 194 -14.54 12.24 4.87
C ASP A 194 -15.36 11.83 3.66
N GLY A 195 -16.52 12.44 3.44
CA GLY A 195 -17.40 12.08 2.31
C GLY A 195 -16.84 12.50 0.95
N GLY A 196 -15.82 13.37 0.94
CA GLY A 196 -15.36 13.97 -0.31
C GLY A 196 -16.38 14.98 -0.83
N ALA A 197 -16.65 14.94 -2.15
CA ALA A 197 -17.64 15.81 -2.76
C ALA A 197 -18.94 15.03 -2.99
N GLY A 198 -20.09 15.68 -2.84
CA GLY A 198 -21.37 14.99 -3.04
C GLY A 198 -22.37 15.35 -1.95
N ASN A 199 -23.49 14.63 -1.93
CA ASN A 199 -24.45 14.66 -0.84
C ASN A 199 -24.32 13.37 -0.04
N ASP A 200 -23.44 13.37 0.96
CA ASP A 200 -23.04 12.14 1.64
C ASP A 200 -23.91 11.83 2.85
N SER A 201 -24.02 10.53 3.16
CA SER A 201 -24.64 10.02 4.37
C SER A 201 -23.57 9.48 5.29
N LEU A 202 -23.27 10.21 6.37
CA LEU A 202 -22.20 9.85 7.29
C LEU A 202 -22.74 9.48 8.67
N ARG A 203 -22.37 8.30 9.21
CA ARG A 203 -22.75 7.81 10.55
C ARG A 203 -21.55 7.24 11.33
N GLY A 204 -21.07 7.91 12.36
CA GLY A 204 -19.77 7.56 12.96
C GLY A 204 -19.82 6.54 14.10
N GLY A 205 -20.86 5.71 14.16
CA GLY A 205 -20.98 4.66 15.19
C GLY A 205 -21.12 5.16 16.63
N ALA A 206 -20.73 4.31 17.60
CA ALA A 206 -20.87 4.57 19.04
C ALA A 206 -19.62 5.21 19.67
N GLY A 207 -18.56 5.42 18.89
CA GLY A 207 -17.29 5.97 19.35
C GLY A 207 -17.33 7.47 19.63
N ALA A 208 -16.54 7.90 20.63
CA ALA A 208 -16.38 9.30 20.99
C ALA A 208 -15.26 9.94 20.14
N GLY A 209 -15.58 10.53 18.99
CA GLY A 209 -14.54 11.21 18.19
C GLY A 209 -14.86 11.59 16.75
N VAL A 210 -16.11 11.46 16.31
CA VAL A 210 -16.45 11.60 14.90
C VAL A 210 -16.21 13.02 14.39
N ARG A 211 -15.33 13.18 13.41
CA ARG A 211 -15.12 14.44 12.67
C ARG A 211 -15.53 14.24 11.22
N TRP A 212 -16.42 15.12 10.76
CA TRP A 212 -16.90 15.19 9.40
C TRP A 212 -16.20 16.34 8.66
N SER A 213 -15.76 16.09 7.43
CA SER A 213 -15.60 17.14 6.42
C SER A 213 -16.59 16.86 5.28
N ALA A 214 -17.16 17.95 4.76
CA ALA A 214 -18.08 18.02 3.63
C ALA A 214 -17.61 19.17 2.71
#